data_AF-A0A955BV01-F1
#
_entry.id   AF-A0A955BV01-F1
#
_cell.length_a   1.000
_cell.length_b   1.000
_cell.length_c   1.000
_cell.angle_alpha   90.00
_cell.angle_beta   90.00
_cell.angle_gamma   90.00
#
_symmetry.space_group_name_H-M   'P 1'
#
loop_
_entity.id
_entity.type
_entity.pdbx_description
1 polymer ?
#
loop_
_entity_poly.entity_id
_entity_poly.type
_entity_poly.pdbx_seq_one_letter_code
_entity_poly.pdbx_strand_id
1 'polypeptide(L)'
;FMEFCMTESCGKCIPCRAGTVQMHGLLDKIATGCGTAHDLALLEELCEVVQATSLCGLGQTAPNPVLSTLRYFREEYEEKLRASGDSLIAPAAAQEC
;
A
#
# COMPACT_ATOMS: atom_id res chain seq x y z
N PHE A 1 -9.87 0.25 3.74
CA PHE A 1 -10.29 0.01 2.34
C PHE A 1 -9.56 -1.15 1.71
N MET A 2 -8.22 -1.16 1.63
CA MET A 2 -7.49 -2.28 1.01
C MET A 2 -7.74 -3.63 1.67
N GLU A 3 -7.93 -3.66 2.99
CA GLU A 3 -8.36 -4.86 3.73
C GLU A 3 -9.66 -5.47 3.18
N PHE A 4 -10.63 -4.63 2.84
CA PHE A 4 -11.88 -5.06 2.21
C PHE A 4 -11.61 -5.65 0.82
N CYS A 5 -10.83 -4.96 -0.03
CA CYS A 5 -10.52 -5.45 -1.37
C CYS A 5 -9.72 -6.77 -1.37
N MET A 6 -8.83 -6.99 -0.39
CA MET A 6 -8.13 -8.26 -0.28
C MET A 6 -9.05 -9.39 0.21
N THR A 7 -9.96 -9.09 1.13
CA THR A 7 -10.89 -10.07 1.71
C THR A 7 -11.99 -10.48 0.72
N GLU A 8 -12.53 -9.52 -0.03
CA GLU A 8 -13.58 -9.73 -1.02
C GLU A 8 -13.05 -10.16 -2.40
N SER A 9 -11.75 -10.40 -2.52
CA SER A 9 -11.19 -10.95 -3.76
C SER A 9 -11.75 -12.36 -4.00
N CYS A 10 -12.36 -12.59 -5.16
CA CYS A 10 -12.82 -13.93 -5.56
C CYS A 10 -11.66 -14.90 -5.87
N GLY A 11 -10.40 -14.42 -5.85
CA GLY A 11 -9.21 -15.25 -6.02
C GLY A 11 -8.93 -15.74 -7.44
N LYS A 12 -9.72 -15.36 -8.46
CA LYS A 12 -9.63 -15.93 -9.81
C LYS A 12 -8.34 -15.59 -10.57
N CYS A 13 -7.85 -14.36 -10.47
CA CYS A 13 -6.61 -13.92 -11.15
C CYS A 13 -5.51 -13.60 -10.15
N ILE A 14 -4.27 -13.97 -10.50
CA ILE A 14 -3.07 -13.74 -9.69
C ILE A 14 -2.87 -12.25 -9.36
N PRO A 15 -2.93 -11.30 -10.31
CA PRO A 15 -2.69 -9.89 -9.98
C PRO A 15 -3.66 -9.37 -8.93
N CYS A 16 -4.95 -9.67 -9.00
CA CYS A 16 -5.89 -9.27 -7.94
C CYS A 16 -5.67 -10.06 -6.63
N ARG A 17 -5.57 -11.39 -6.68
CA ARG A 17 -5.51 -12.23 -5.46
C ARG A 17 -4.26 -11.98 -4.61
N ALA A 18 -3.10 -11.90 -5.26
CA ALA A 18 -1.82 -11.70 -4.57
C ALA A 18 -1.49 -10.21 -4.43
N GLY A 19 -1.81 -9.41 -5.45
CA GLY A 19 -1.49 -7.99 -5.45
C GLY A 19 -2.24 -7.21 -4.39
N THR A 20 -3.53 -7.48 -4.13
CA THR A 20 -4.25 -6.75 -3.06
C THR A 20 -3.71 -7.05 -1.66
N VAL A 21 -3.24 -8.27 -1.42
CA VAL A 21 -2.56 -8.65 -0.17
C VAL A 21 -1.22 -7.92 -0.03
N GLN A 22 -0.42 -7.89 -1.10
CA GLN A 22 0.86 -7.18 -1.12
C GLN A 22 0.68 -5.67 -0.95
N MET A 23 -0.30 -5.07 -1.64
CA MET A 23 -0.64 -3.65 -1.49
C MET A 23 -1.04 -3.32 -0.05
N HIS A 24 -1.87 -4.17 0.58
CA HIS A 24 -2.26 -4.00 1.98
C HIS A 24 -1.03 -4.03 2.90
N GLY A 25 -0.15 -5.03 2.73
CA GLY A 25 1.07 -5.16 3.54
C GLY A 25 2.04 -3.98 3.37
N LEU A 26 2.24 -3.50 2.14
CA LEU A 26 3.08 -2.32 1.88
C LEU A 26 2.50 -1.05 2.51
N LEU A 27 1.19 -0.84 2.39
CA LEU A 27 0.52 0.29 3.04
C LEU A 27 0.62 0.23 4.56
N ASP A 28 0.42 -0.93 5.15
CA ASP A 28 0.54 -1.13 6.60
C ASP A 28 1.97 -0.85 7.08
N LYS A 29 2.97 -1.38 6.36
CA LYS A 29 4.39 -1.11 6.60
C LYS A 29 4.70 0.39 6.55
N ILE A 30 4.16 1.11 5.57
CA ILE A 30 4.35 2.57 5.46
C ILE A 30 3.61 3.31 6.58
N ALA A 31 2.37 2.94 6.88
CA ALA A 31 1.53 3.59 7.88
C ALA A 31 2.11 3.47 9.30
N THR A 32 2.73 2.32 9.61
CA THR A 32 3.40 2.04 10.88
C THR A 32 4.80 2.66 10.99
N GLY A 33 5.29 3.32 9.94
CA GLY A 33 6.64 3.90 9.95
C GLY A 33 7.74 2.85 9.84
N CYS A 34 7.47 1.69 9.26
CA CYS A 34 8.50 0.70 8.92
C CYS A 34 8.79 0.64 7.41
N GLY A 35 8.15 1.50 6.62
CA GLY A 35 8.31 1.58 5.17
C GLY A 35 9.61 2.27 4.77
N THR A 36 10.09 1.93 3.58
CA THR A 36 11.21 2.60 2.92
C THR A 36 10.76 3.30 1.64
N ALA A 37 11.61 4.16 1.08
CA ALA A 37 11.35 4.75 -0.24
C ALA A 37 11.20 3.67 -1.34
N HIS A 38 11.87 2.53 -1.18
CA HIS A 38 11.71 1.39 -2.08
C HIS A 38 10.32 0.75 -1.95
N ASP A 39 9.80 0.59 -0.72
CA ASP A 39 8.44 0.07 -0.50
C ASP A 39 7.37 0.97 -1.11
N LEU A 40 7.56 2.30 -1.05
CA LEU A 40 6.64 3.27 -1.67
C LEU A 40 6.64 3.17 -3.20
N ALA A 41 7.83 3.07 -3.81
CA ALA A 41 7.96 2.87 -5.26
C ALA A 41 7.34 1.53 -5.70
N LEU A 42 7.59 0.47 -4.92
CA LEU A 42 7.02 -0.86 -5.16
C LEU A 42 5.48 -0.85 -5.04
N LEU A 43 4.94 -0.12 -4.07
CA LEU A 43 3.50 0.05 -3.91
C LEU A 43 2.87 0.71 -5.15
N GLU A 44 3.51 1.76 -5.68
CA GLU A 44 3.04 2.48 -6.87
C GLU A 44 3.07 1.57 -8.11
N GLU A 45 4.18 0.89 -8.38
CA GLU A 45 4.29 -0.07 -9.50
C GLU A 45 3.26 -1.19 -9.38
N LEU A 46 3.08 -1.75 -8.19
CA LEU A 46 2.10 -2.81 -7.94
C LEU A 46 0.67 -2.32 -8.19
N CYS A 47 0.34 -1.09 -7.83
CA CYS A 47 -0.97 -0.51 -8.13
C CYS A 47 -1.26 -0.49 -9.64
N GLU A 48 -0.29 -0.09 -10.46
CA GLU A 48 -0.42 -0.08 -11.92
C GLU A 48 -0.59 -1.50 -12.49
N VAL A 49 0.21 -2.45 -12.02
CA VAL A 49 0.11 -3.86 -12.45
C VAL A 49 -1.26 -4.44 -12.11
N VAL A 50 -1.72 -4.26 -10.87
CA VAL A 50 -3.02 -4.77 -10.42
C VAL A 50 -4.16 -4.15 -11.23
N GLN A 51 -4.10 -2.84 -11.48
CA GLN A 51 -5.10 -2.13 -12.26
C GLN A 51 -5.15 -2.62 -13.72
N ALA A 52 -4.00 -2.75 -14.37
CA ALA A 52 -3.93 -3.06 -15.80
C ALA A 52 -4.18 -4.54 -16.11
N THR A 53 -3.87 -5.45 -15.19
CA THR A 53 -3.82 -6.90 -15.49
C THR A 53 -4.90 -7.73 -14.78
N SER A 54 -5.73 -7.11 -13.94
CA SER A 54 -6.86 -7.78 -13.29
C SER A 54 -8.01 -8.06 -14.26
N LEU A 55 -8.63 -9.24 -14.10
CA LEU A 55 -9.70 -9.72 -14.99
C LEU A 55 -11.05 -9.00 -14.84
N CYS A 56 -11.33 -8.38 -13.68
CA CYS A 56 -12.64 -7.80 -13.39
C CYS A 56 -12.54 -6.44 -12.71
N GLY A 57 -13.67 -5.75 -12.61
CA GLY A 57 -13.75 -4.39 -12.07
C GLY A 57 -13.24 -4.26 -10.63
N LEU A 58 -13.39 -5.29 -9.78
CA LEU A 58 -12.86 -5.23 -8.41
C LEU A 58 -11.34 -5.12 -8.41
N GLY A 59 -10.64 -5.99 -9.14
CA GLY A 59 -9.19 -5.94 -9.22
C GLY A 59 -8.69 -4.69 -9.95
N GLN A 60 -9.39 -4.25 -10.99
CA GLN A 60 -9.01 -3.04 -11.74
C GLN A 60 -9.17 -1.76 -10.91
N THR A 61 -10.15 -1.70 -10.01
CA THR A 61 -10.45 -0.49 -9.23
C THR A 61 -9.91 -0.50 -7.81
N ALA A 62 -9.51 -1.65 -7.27
CA ALA A 62 -8.91 -1.76 -5.95
C ALA A 62 -7.70 -0.81 -5.74
N PRO A 63 -6.81 -0.59 -6.73
CA PRO A 63 -5.70 0.35 -6.58
C PRO A 63 -6.09 1.83 -6.58
N ASN A 64 -7.29 2.19 -7.02
CA ASN A 64 -7.65 3.59 -7.29
C ASN A 64 -7.53 4.49 -6.05
N PRO A 65 -7.96 4.08 -4.84
CA PRO A 65 -7.78 4.92 -3.65
C PRO A 65 -6.31 5.14 -3.33
N VAL A 66 -5.46 4.13 -3.49
CA VAL A 66 -4.00 4.24 -3.25
C VAL A 66 -3.35 5.17 -4.27
N LEU A 67 -3.64 5.00 -5.56
CA LEU A 67 -3.12 5.89 -6.61
C LEU A 67 -3.58 7.34 -6.39
N SER A 68 -4.82 7.53 -5.93
CA SER A 68 -5.35 8.86 -5.62
C SER A 68 -4.63 9.48 -4.42
N THR A 69 -4.41 8.73 -3.34
CA THR A 69 -3.68 9.25 -2.17
C THR A 69 -2.22 9.51 -2.50
N LEU A 70 -1.58 8.66 -3.30
CA LEU A 70 -0.24 8.93 -3.81
C LEU A 70 -0.19 10.22 -4.63
N ARG A 71 -1.19 10.46 -5.49
CA ARG A 71 -1.24 11.67 -6.32
C ARG A 71 -1.41 12.96 -5.52
N TYR A 72 -2.30 12.96 -4.52
CA TYR A 72 -2.71 14.19 -3.83
C TYR A 72 -2.02 14.40 -2.48
N PHE A 73 -1.51 13.34 -1.86
CA PHE A 73 -0.95 13.33 -0.50
C PHE A 73 0.42 12.65 -0.45
N ARG A 74 1.20 12.68 -1.54
CA ARG A 74 2.56 12.06 -1.58
C ARG A 74 3.43 12.50 -0.41
N GLU A 75 3.36 13.79 -0.06
CA GLU A 75 4.16 14.37 1.02
C GLU A 75 3.90 13.66 2.36
N GLU A 76 2.66 13.26 2.66
CA GLU A 76 2.34 12.50 3.88
C GLU A 76 3.00 11.11 3.90
N TYR A 77 3.07 10.44 2.75
CA TYR A 77 3.81 9.18 2.64
C TYR A 77 5.29 9.41 2.93
N GLU A 78 5.90 10.41 2.29
CA GLU A 78 7.32 10.70 2.47
C GLU A 78 7.65 11.15 3.90
N GLU A 79 6.76 11.90 4.56
CA GLU A 79 6.90 12.25 5.98
C GLU A 79 6.94 11.01 6.87
N LYS A 80 6.08 10.02 6.63
CA LYS A 80 6.10 8.74 7.36
C LYS A 80 7.41 7.99 7.15
N LEU A 81 7.98 8.05 5.95
CA LEU A 81 9.28 7.43 5.66
C LEU A 81 10.46 8.16 6.34
N ARG A 82 10.37 9.49 6.50
CA ARG A 82 11.38 10.28 7.20
C ARG A 82 11.30 10.12 8.73
N ALA A 83 10.10 10.04 9.28
CA ALA A 83 9.87 9.88 10.71
C ALA A 83 10.46 8.58 11.28
N SER A 84 10.61 7.53 10.47
CA SER A 84 11.35 6.31 10.82
C SER A 84 12.84 6.55 11.11
N GLY A 85 13.41 7.63 10.56
CA GLY A 85 14.82 7.99 10.73
C GLY A 85 15.12 8.91 11.92
N ASP A 86 14.10 9.55 12.52
CA ASP A 86 14.28 10.56 13.55
C ASP A 86 13.57 10.14 14.86
N SER A 87 14.28 9.33 15.64
CA SER A 87 13.78 8.52 16.75
C SER A 87 13.44 9.29 18.04
N LEU A 88 12.95 10.53 17.97
CA LEU A 88 12.70 11.37 19.17
C LEU A 88 11.23 11.58 19.54
N ILE A 89 10.25 11.19 18.70
CA ILE A 89 8.81 11.34 19.02
C ILE A 89 8.00 10.17 18.40
N ALA A 90 8.31 8.92 18.72
CA ALA A 90 7.45 7.80 18.35
C ALA A 90 6.49 7.47 19.50
N PRO A 91 5.14 7.50 19.31
CA PRO A 91 4.25 6.80 20.22
C PRO A 91 4.56 5.30 20.19
N ALA A 92 4.40 4.63 21.33
CA ALA A 92 4.90 3.29 21.69
C ALA A 92 4.41 2.09 20.84
N ALA A 93 3.94 2.30 19.61
CA ALA A 93 3.49 1.26 18.68
C ALA A 93 4.50 0.94 17.56
N ALA A 94 5.62 1.66 17.46
CA ALA A 94 6.74 1.31 16.56
C ALA A 94 7.63 0.17 17.10
N GLN A 95 7.18 -0.50 18.16
CA GLN A 95 7.91 -1.57 18.83
C GLN A 95 7.57 -2.90 18.15
N GLU A 96 8.30 -3.21 17.07
CA GLU A 96 8.51 -4.52 16.40
C GLU A 96 8.75 -4.31 14.89
N CYS A 97 9.69 -3.41 14.60
CA CYS A 97 10.62 -3.57 13.49
C CYS A 97 12.00 -3.80 14.12
#